data_AF-A0AAU2JUN8-F1
#
_entry.id   AF-A0AAU2JUN8-F1
#
_cell.length_a   1.000
_cell.length_b   1.000
_cell.length_c   1.000
_cell.angle_alpha   90.00
_cell.angle_beta   90.00
_cell.angle_gamma   90.00
#
_symmetry.space_group_name_H-M   'P 1'
#
loop_
_entity.id
_entity.type
_entity.pdbx_description
1 polymer ?
#
loop_
_entity_poly.entity_id
_entity_poly.type
_entity_poly.pdbx_seq_one_letter_code
_entity_poly.pdbx_strand_id
1 'polypeptide(L)'
;MARMTQPRTGTAAPARGGVTPRAKPSPGRLGPFRLQQLVLIQIAVAGLLVARAVEPLLLVPAGALALVLVVFAVVRRHQRSLPEWIGSALALRARRRRAAALVVPADTEPGLAPLVEADPALRTLTFGDRDHDRDRRPVGMVGDGTFLTAVVRVETDATALRPDRAARPLPLAVVRDILEVDGIRLESAQLVQHTRTAPAPHLPSGSMVARNYAPLQARTGTPAVRLTWIALKLDPELCPEAVSARGGGLAGAQRCVVRVADQLAGRLTGAGFKATVLTEQELTSALATSSCADPMAIARAGRSAGTGRRTEETPRTWRCDDRWHTTYWINRWPRLGGPGAAALPQFVALLTSLPALATNFSLTVAPAGRQGVALTGHVRVTGRTEEELEAVRRELERTARGVGARLVRLDREQVPGLLASLPLGGAR
;
A
#
# COMPACT_ATOMS: atom_id res chain seq x y z
N MET A 1 -7.49 56.84 31.10
CA MET A 1 -7.07 56.62 29.70
C MET A 1 -6.16 55.40 29.64
N ALA A 2 -6.72 54.21 29.38
CA ALA A 2 -5.98 52.95 29.34
C ALA A 2 -5.47 52.68 27.91
N ARG A 3 -4.15 52.60 27.72
CA ARG A 3 -3.53 52.22 26.45
C ARG A 3 -3.63 50.71 26.25
N MET A 4 -4.42 50.31 25.26
CA MET A 4 -4.57 48.94 24.81
C MET A 4 -3.32 48.54 24.01
N THR A 5 -2.56 47.56 24.52
CA THR A 5 -1.37 47.04 23.86
C THR A 5 -1.83 46.05 22.77
N GLN A 6 -1.60 46.38 21.50
CA GLN A 6 -1.91 45.48 20.39
C GLN A 6 -1.01 44.23 20.44
N PRO A 7 -1.57 43.01 20.23
CA PRO A 7 -0.76 41.82 20.08
C PRO A 7 -0.01 41.87 18.73
N ARG A 8 1.32 41.75 18.82
CA ARG A 8 2.22 41.60 17.65
C ARG A 8 1.76 40.40 16.82
N THR A 9 1.37 40.68 15.58
CA THR A 9 1.16 39.69 14.55
C THR A 9 2.44 38.88 14.35
N GLY A 10 2.37 37.58 14.70
CA GLY A 10 3.44 36.63 14.41
C GLY A 10 3.68 36.58 12.91
N THR A 11 4.91 36.90 12.51
CA THR A 11 5.38 36.87 11.13
C THR A 11 5.16 35.47 10.55
N ALA A 12 4.28 35.37 9.55
CA ALA A 12 4.02 34.12 8.84
C ALA A 12 5.34 33.59 8.25
N ALA A 13 5.69 32.35 8.59
CA ALA A 13 6.84 31.66 8.02
C ALA A 13 6.72 31.62 6.47
N PRO A 14 7.82 31.79 5.72
CA PRO A 14 7.77 31.85 4.27
C PRO A 14 7.17 30.57 3.69
N ALA A 15 6.29 30.73 2.70
CA ALA A 15 5.64 29.63 1.99
C ALA A 15 6.69 28.67 1.43
N ARG A 16 6.81 27.49 2.04
CA ARG A 16 7.72 26.43 1.57
C ARG A 16 7.33 26.07 0.13
N GLY A 17 8.29 26.20 -0.80
CA GLY A 17 8.11 25.86 -2.21
C GLY A 17 7.64 24.43 -2.42
N GLY A 18 6.91 24.20 -3.51
CA GLY A 18 6.36 22.89 -3.83
C GLY A 18 7.41 21.79 -3.97
N VAL A 19 7.08 20.58 -3.52
CA VAL A 19 7.98 19.43 -3.55
C VAL A 19 7.58 18.50 -4.69
N THR A 20 8.54 18.11 -5.51
CA THR A 20 8.40 17.03 -6.48
C THR A 20 9.14 15.80 -5.97
N PRO A 21 8.43 14.73 -5.55
CA PRO A 21 9.08 13.47 -5.23
C PRO A 21 9.90 12.99 -6.42
N ARG A 22 11.20 12.78 -6.21
CA ARG A 22 12.06 12.14 -7.21
C ARG A 22 12.01 10.63 -7.02
N ALA A 23 11.99 9.90 -8.13
CA ALA A 23 12.07 8.45 -8.07
C ALA A 23 13.41 8.06 -7.41
N LYS A 24 13.34 7.39 -6.26
CA LYS A 24 14.52 6.78 -5.65
C LYS A 24 14.84 5.52 -6.46
N PRO A 25 16.06 5.39 -7.02
CA PRO A 25 16.50 4.10 -7.51
C PRO A 25 16.57 3.13 -6.32
N SER A 26 15.71 2.10 -6.31
CA SER A 26 15.79 1.06 -5.28
C SER A 26 16.90 0.06 -5.64
N PRO A 27 17.68 -0.47 -4.70
CA PRO A 27 18.39 -1.73 -4.95
C PRO A 27 17.33 -2.76 -5.38
N GLY A 28 17.47 -3.36 -6.56
CA GLY A 28 16.46 -4.27 -7.15
C GLY A 28 15.33 -3.62 -7.99
N ARG A 29 15.15 -2.29 -7.93
CA ARG A 29 14.35 -1.48 -8.89
C ARG A 29 15.08 -0.19 -9.30
N LEU A 30 16.40 -0.27 -9.43
CA LEU A 30 17.18 0.60 -10.29
C LEU A 30 16.66 0.32 -11.69
N GLY A 31 16.47 1.37 -12.50
CA GLY A 31 16.01 1.22 -13.88
C GLY A 31 16.65 0.00 -14.54
N PRO A 32 15.87 -1.03 -14.91
CA PRO A 32 16.36 -2.35 -15.35
C PRO A 32 17.06 -2.33 -16.72
N PHE A 33 17.25 -1.14 -17.27
CA PHE A 33 17.40 -0.92 -18.70
C PHE A 33 18.84 -0.72 -19.16
N ARG A 34 19.85 -0.90 -18.30
CA ARG A 34 21.26 -0.79 -18.71
C ARG A 34 22.14 -1.94 -18.25
N LEU A 35 22.13 -2.33 -16.98
CA LEU A 35 23.10 -3.35 -16.51
C LEU A 35 22.85 -4.73 -17.12
N GLN A 36 21.62 -5.26 -17.04
CA GLN A 36 21.30 -6.57 -17.61
C GLN A 36 21.43 -6.59 -19.14
N GLN A 37 21.04 -5.49 -19.79
CA GLN A 37 21.21 -5.32 -21.24
C GLN A 37 22.70 -5.30 -21.63
N LEU A 38 23.52 -4.56 -20.89
CA LEU A 38 24.97 -4.52 -21.08
C LEU A 38 25.60 -5.88 -20.83
N VAL A 39 25.18 -6.61 -19.79
CA VAL A 39 25.67 -7.96 -19.50
C VAL A 39 25.29 -8.93 -20.62
N LEU A 40 24.06 -8.91 -21.12
CA LEU A 40 23.64 -9.75 -22.25
C LEU A 40 24.44 -9.45 -23.52
N ILE A 41 24.69 -8.17 -23.81
CA ILE A 41 25.52 -7.75 -24.94
C ILE A 41 26.98 -8.15 -24.73
N GLN A 42 27.54 -7.99 -23.52
CA GLN A 42 28.90 -8.41 -23.17
C GLN A 42 29.08 -9.91 -23.32
N ILE A 43 28.11 -10.73 -22.86
CA ILE A 43 28.12 -12.18 -23.03
C ILE A 43 28.04 -12.55 -24.52
N ALA A 44 27.21 -11.86 -25.30
CA ALA A 44 27.12 -12.09 -26.74
C ALA A 44 28.46 -11.79 -27.46
N VAL A 45 29.10 -10.66 -27.13
CA VAL A 45 30.41 -10.28 -27.69
C VAL A 45 31.50 -11.25 -27.22
N ALA A 46 31.56 -11.57 -25.93
CA ALA A 46 32.53 -12.52 -25.39
C ALA A 46 32.39 -13.91 -26.02
N GLY A 47 31.15 -14.39 -26.20
CA GLY A 47 30.89 -15.67 -26.86
C GLY A 47 31.37 -15.70 -28.31
N LEU A 48 31.19 -14.61 -29.06
CA LEU A 48 31.71 -14.48 -30.42
C LEU A 48 33.24 -14.44 -30.46
N LEU A 49 33.87 -13.75 -29.51
CA LEU A 49 35.34 -13.67 -29.40
C LEU A 49 35.96 -15.04 -29.05
N VAL A 50 35.36 -15.77 -28.11
CA VAL A 50 35.80 -17.11 -27.73
C VAL A 50 35.65 -18.09 -28.89
N ALA A 51 34.50 -18.07 -29.58
CA ALA A 51 34.28 -18.92 -30.75
C ALA A 51 35.32 -18.65 -31.85
N ARG A 52 35.63 -17.37 -32.11
CA ARG A 52 36.66 -16.99 -33.09
C ARG A 52 38.07 -17.43 -32.68
N ALA A 53 38.39 -17.46 -31.39
CA ALA A 53 39.71 -17.82 -30.88
C ALA A 53 39.93 -19.35 -30.83
N VAL A 54 38.89 -20.14 -30.58
CA VAL A 54 38.97 -21.60 -30.48
C VAL A 54 38.89 -22.25 -31.87
N GLU A 55 37.81 -22.01 -32.60
CA GLU A 55 37.58 -22.64 -33.90
C GLU A 55 36.58 -21.82 -34.74
N PRO A 56 36.95 -21.35 -35.95
CA PRO A 56 36.08 -20.54 -36.79
C PRO A 56 34.73 -21.17 -37.13
N LEU A 57 34.61 -22.51 -37.16
CA LEU A 57 33.35 -23.21 -37.41
C LEU A 57 32.30 -22.96 -36.31
N LEU A 58 32.72 -22.68 -35.07
CA LEU A 58 31.83 -22.40 -33.95
C LEU A 58 31.17 -21.00 -34.03
N LEU A 59 31.56 -20.16 -35.00
CA LEU A 59 30.97 -18.84 -35.20
C LEU A 59 29.49 -18.89 -35.59
N VAL A 60 29.05 -19.93 -36.30
CA VAL A 60 27.64 -20.08 -36.71
C VAL A 60 26.73 -20.30 -35.48
N PRO A 61 26.96 -21.30 -34.61
CA PRO A 61 26.14 -21.47 -33.40
C PRO A 61 26.32 -20.32 -32.41
N ALA A 62 27.54 -19.76 -32.26
CA ALA A 62 27.77 -18.60 -31.40
C ALA A 62 27.04 -17.34 -31.90
N GLY A 63 27.00 -17.14 -33.23
CA GLY A 63 26.25 -16.06 -33.89
C GLY A 63 24.75 -16.18 -33.66
N ALA A 64 24.19 -17.38 -33.78
CA ALA A 64 22.78 -17.63 -33.48
C ALA A 64 22.45 -17.31 -32.00
N LEU A 65 23.28 -17.77 -31.07
CA LEU A 65 23.11 -17.47 -29.65
C LEU A 65 23.25 -15.96 -29.35
N ALA A 66 24.27 -15.30 -29.91
CA ALA A 66 24.47 -13.87 -29.77
C ALA A 66 23.28 -13.07 -30.32
N LEU A 67 22.74 -13.46 -31.48
CA LEU A 67 21.54 -12.86 -32.06
C LEU A 67 20.35 -13.01 -31.11
N VAL A 68 20.13 -14.20 -30.53
CA VAL A 68 19.08 -14.42 -29.54
C VAL A 68 19.28 -13.51 -28.32
N LEU A 69 20.48 -13.43 -27.76
CA LEU A 69 20.79 -12.55 -26.61
C LEU A 69 20.53 -11.08 -26.92
N VAL A 70 20.90 -10.61 -28.12
CA VAL A 70 20.63 -9.24 -28.58
C VAL A 70 19.12 -9.02 -28.77
N VAL A 71 18.39 -9.98 -29.33
CA VAL A 71 16.92 -9.91 -29.43
C VAL A 71 16.30 -9.82 -28.03
N PHE A 72 16.74 -10.62 -27.06
CA PHE A 72 16.28 -10.53 -25.67
C PHE A 72 16.62 -9.18 -25.00
N ALA A 73 17.76 -8.59 -25.37
CA ALA A 73 18.23 -7.30 -24.86
C ALA A 73 17.45 -6.10 -25.46
N VAL A 74 17.04 -6.19 -26.74
CA VAL A 74 16.47 -5.06 -27.49
C VAL A 74 14.94 -5.14 -27.63
N VAL A 75 14.37 -6.34 -27.75
CA VAL A 75 12.91 -6.50 -27.92
C VAL A 75 12.19 -6.13 -26.63
N ARG A 76 11.33 -5.11 -26.76
CA ARG A 76 10.48 -4.62 -25.68
C ARG A 76 9.05 -5.01 -25.96
N ARG A 77 8.41 -5.69 -25.01
CA ARG A 77 6.98 -5.99 -25.07
C ARG A 77 6.26 -5.23 -23.96
N HIS A 78 5.32 -4.35 -24.32
CA HIS A 78 4.53 -3.54 -23.38
C HIS A 78 5.37 -2.70 -22.39
N GLN A 79 6.42 -2.02 -22.86
CA GLN A 79 7.32 -1.18 -22.05
C GLN A 79 8.17 -1.93 -21.00
N ARG A 80 8.20 -3.28 -21.03
CA ARG A 80 9.11 -4.12 -20.24
C ARG A 80 10.06 -4.91 -21.15
N SER A 81 11.23 -5.25 -20.65
CA SER A 81 12.14 -6.17 -21.35
C SER A 81 11.57 -7.60 -21.33
N LEU A 82 11.93 -8.43 -22.31
CA LEU A 82 11.50 -9.83 -22.36
C LEU A 82 11.87 -10.62 -21.09
N PRO A 83 13.10 -10.51 -20.53
CA PRO A 83 13.46 -11.21 -19.29
C PRO A 83 12.56 -10.86 -18.10
N GLU A 84 12.21 -9.59 -17.92
CA GLU A 84 11.30 -9.16 -16.85
C GLU A 84 9.86 -9.66 -17.06
N TRP A 85 9.43 -9.68 -18.32
CA TRP A 85 8.12 -10.22 -18.66
C TRP A 85 8.04 -11.71 -18.34
N ILE A 86 9.08 -12.49 -18.70
CA ILE A 86 9.18 -13.92 -18.37
C ILE A 86 9.28 -14.12 -16.86
N GLY A 87 10.16 -13.37 -16.18
CA GLY A 87 10.34 -13.46 -14.74
C GLY A 87 9.05 -13.20 -13.98
N SER A 88 8.29 -12.16 -14.33
CA SER A 88 6.99 -11.87 -13.71
C SER A 88 5.93 -12.94 -14.02
N ALA A 89 5.96 -13.55 -15.21
CA ALA A 89 5.08 -14.68 -15.56
C ALA A 89 5.41 -15.96 -14.78
N LEU A 90 6.70 -16.28 -14.63
CA LEU A 90 7.16 -17.41 -13.83
C LEU A 90 6.86 -17.19 -12.34
N ALA A 91 7.07 -15.98 -11.83
CA ALA A 91 6.72 -15.62 -10.44
C ALA A 91 5.22 -15.79 -10.17
N LEU A 92 4.36 -15.34 -11.07
CA LEU A 92 2.91 -15.56 -10.98
C LEU A 92 2.57 -17.06 -11.02
N ARG A 93 3.19 -17.83 -11.92
CA ARG A 93 2.96 -19.28 -12.02
C ARG A 93 3.40 -20.00 -10.73
N ALA A 94 4.54 -19.60 -10.16
CA ALA A 94 5.03 -20.14 -8.90
C ALA A 94 4.11 -19.81 -7.73
N ARG A 95 3.61 -18.57 -7.63
CA ARG A 95 2.61 -18.19 -6.60
C ARG A 95 1.32 -18.97 -6.76
N ARG A 96 0.78 -19.08 -7.97
CA ARG A 96 -0.43 -19.88 -8.24
C ARG A 96 -0.27 -21.34 -7.84
N ARG A 97 0.88 -21.96 -8.16
CA ARG A 97 1.20 -23.33 -7.75
C ARG A 97 1.28 -23.47 -6.24
N ARG A 98 2.04 -22.61 -5.56
CA ARG A 98 2.17 -22.61 -4.10
C ARG A 98 0.80 -22.47 -3.44
N ALA A 99 0.01 -21.53 -3.93
CA ALA A 99 -1.29 -21.28 -3.34
C ALA A 99 -2.32 -22.38 -3.66
N ALA A 100 -2.17 -23.12 -4.76
CA ALA A 100 -3.00 -24.29 -5.04
C ALA A 100 -2.72 -25.47 -4.09
N ALA A 101 -1.50 -25.56 -3.55
CA ALA A 101 -1.12 -26.56 -2.56
C ALA A 101 -1.35 -26.10 -1.10
N LEU A 102 -1.72 -24.83 -0.89
CA LEU A 102 -1.91 -24.27 0.44
C LEU A 102 -3.25 -24.72 1.03
N VAL A 103 -3.19 -25.24 2.25
CA VAL A 103 -4.35 -25.44 3.11
C VAL A 103 -4.28 -24.37 4.21
N VAL A 104 -5.33 -23.56 4.32
CA VAL A 104 -5.42 -22.54 5.37
C VAL A 104 -5.58 -23.25 6.73
N PRO A 105 -4.77 -22.90 7.75
CA PRO A 105 -4.91 -23.47 9.09
C PRO A 105 -6.33 -23.29 9.64
N ALA A 106 -6.88 -24.34 10.26
CA ALA A 106 -8.28 -24.38 10.69
C ALA A 106 -8.63 -23.35 11.78
N ASP A 107 -7.62 -22.87 12.51
CA ASP A 107 -7.67 -21.83 13.54
C ASP A 107 -7.62 -20.40 12.96
N THR A 108 -7.46 -20.25 11.63
CA THR A 108 -7.43 -18.93 11.01
C THR A 108 -8.79 -18.25 11.06
N GLU A 109 -8.83 -17.06 11.65
CA GLU A 109 -10.01 -16.20 11.67
C GLU A 109 -10.60 -16.02 10.25
N PRO A 110 -11.91 -16.22 10.03
CA PRO A 110 -12.53 -16.16 8.70
C PRO A 110 -12.33 -14.82 7.96
N GLY A 111 -12.15 -13.72 8.71
CA GLY A 111 -11.82 -12.40 8.14
C GLY A 111 -10.39 -12.28 7.63
N LEU A 112 -9.45 -13.06 8.22
CA LEU A 112 -8.04 -13.07 7.87
C LEU A 112 -7.70 -14.08 6.77
N ALA A 113 -8.52 -15.13 6.61
CA ALA A 113 -8.27 -16.22 5.66
C ALA A 113 -7.87 -15.77 4.22
N PRO A 114 -8.53 -14.78 3.58
CA PRO A 114 -8.09 -14.31 2.26
C PRO A 114 -6.66 -13.74 2.23
N LEU A 115 -6.18 -13.21 3.35
CA LEU A 115 -4.81 -12.69 3.46
C LEU A 115 -3.80 -13.82 3.68
N VAL A 116 -4.15 -14.84 4.47
CA VAL A 116 -3.32 -16.04 4.62
C VAL A 116 -3.22 -16.82 3.31
N GLU A 117 -4.30 -16.85 2.50
CA GLU A 117 -4.25 -17.41 1.15
C GLU A 117 -3.32 -16.64 0.20
N ALA A 118 -3.19 -15.32 0.41
CA ALA A 118 -2.32 -14.45 -0.38
C ALA A 118 -0.85 -14.52 0.08
N ASP A 119 -0.63 -14.59 1.39
CA ASP A 119 0.66 -14.75 2.04
C ASP A 119 0.52 -15.67 3.28
N PRO A 120 0.93 -16.94 3.16
CA PRO A 120 0.80 -17.92 4.24
C PRO A 120 1.61 -17.59 5.49
N ALA A 121 2.60 -16.71 5.39
CA ALA A 121 3.42 -16.33 6.52
C ALA A 121 2.72 -15.32 7.42
N LEU A 122 1.61 -14.69 6.99
CA LEU A 122 0.89 -13.70 7.78
C LEU A 122 0.14 -14.32 8.95
N ARG A 123 0.30 -13.73 10.12
CA ARG A 123 -0.47 -14.04 11.34
C ARG A 123 -0.66 -12.81 12.20
N THR A 124 -1.71 -12.84 13.00
CA THR A 124 -2.00 -11.84 14.02
C THR A 124 -1.41 -12.26 15.36
N LEU A 125 -1.08 -11.27 16.18
CA LEU A 125 -0.55 -11.43 17.52
C LEU A 125 -1.21 -10.40 18.43
N THR A 126 -1.44 -10.76 19.69
CA THR A 126 -1.91 -9.84 20.72
C THR A 126 -0.80 -9.55 21.72
N PHE A 127 -0.73 -8.32 22.21
CA PHE A 127 0.14 -7.90 23.29
C PHE A 127 -0.68 -7.26 24.41
N GLY A 128 -0.43 -7.68 25.67
CA GLY A 128 -1.04 -7.09 26.86
C GLY A 128 -2.13 -7.90 27.56
N ASP A 129 -2.46 -9.11 27.07
CA ASP A 129 -3.62 -9.87 27.57
C ASP A 129 -3.37 -10.65 28.88
N ARG A 130 -2.11 -10.93 29.27
CA ARG A 130 -1.84 -11.92 30.35
C ARG A 130 -0.85 -11.58 31.46
N ASP A 131 0.04 -10.59 31.34
CA ASP A 131 1.15 -10.52 32.32
C ASP A 131 1.59 -9.15 32.86
N HIS A 132 1.25 -7.99 32.26
CA HIS A 132 1.98 -6.75 32.62
C HIS A 132 1.17 -5.47 32.88
N ASP A 133 -0.15 -5.42 32.66
CA ASP A 133 -0.98 -4.27 33.06
C ASP A 133 -2.46 -4.59 32.83
N ARG A 134 -3.25 -4.91 33.87
CA ARG A 134 -4.70 -5.19 33.70
C ARG A 134 -5.48 -3.97 33.18
N ASP A 135 -4.90 -2.78 33.28
CA ASP A 135 -5.57 -1.53 32.90
C ASP A 135 -5.28 -1.10 31.45
N ARG A 136 -4.33 -1.75 30.75
CA ARG A 136 -4.04 -1.43 29.35
C ARG A 136 -4.85 -2.28 28.39
N ARG A 137 -5.48 -1.59 27.44
CA ARG A 137 -6.16 -2.21 26.30
C ARG A 137 -5.17 -3.08 25.50
N PRO A 138 -5.51 -4.33 25.17
CA PRO A 138 -4.63 -5.19 24.40
C PRO A 138 -4.41 -4.62 22.98
N VAL A 139 -3.19 -4.75 22.47
CA VAL A 139 -2.80 -4.25 21.15
C VAL A 139 -2.65 -5.41 20.17
N GLY A 140 -3.36 -5.33 19.05
CA GLY A 140 -3.23 -6.25 17.94
C GLY A 140 -2.08 -5.88 17.02
N MET A 141 -1.36 -6.90 16.55
CA MET A 141 -0.26 -6.80 15.61
C MET A 141 -0.41 -7.82 14.50
N VAL A 142 0.23 -7.55 13.35
CA VAL A 142 0.32 -8.48 12.23
C VAL A 142 1.77 -8.55 11.75
N GLY A 143 2.23 -9.73 11.37
CA GLY A 143 3.59 -9.88 10.83
C GLY A 143 3.78 -11.19 10.07
N ASP A 144 5.01 -11.43 9.59
CA ASP A 144 5.45 -12.69 8.96
C ASP A 144 6.52 -13.47 9.74
N GLY A 145 7.08 -12.87 10.80
CA GLY A 145 8.10 -13.46 11.68
C GLY A 145 9.44 -12.80 11.58
N THR A 146 9.61 -12.03 10.52
CA THR A 146 10.73 -11.12 10.35
C THR A 146 10.36 -9.70 10.78
N PHE A 147 9.08 -9.32 10.69
CA PHE A 147 8.60 -8.01 11.12
C PHE A 147 7.32 -8.10 11.98
N LEU A 148 7.02 -6.98 12.65
CA LEU A 148 5.75 -6.73 13.34
C LEU A 148 5.17 -5.39 12.91
N THR A 149 3.86 -5.35 12.71
CA THR A 149 3.11 -4.13 12.38
C THR A 149 1.97 -3.92 13.37
N ALA A 150 1.93 -2.74 13.99
CA ALA A 150 0.75 -2.26 14.73
C ALA A 150 -0.01 -1.23 13.88
N VAL A 151 -1.33 -1.17 14.06
CA VAL A 151 -2.19 -0.27 13.26
C VAL A 151 -2.93 0.71 14.17
N VAL A 152 -2.91 1.98 13.77
CA VAL A 152 -3.65 3.06 14.43
C VAL A 152 -4.78 3.51 13.50
N ARG A 153 -6.03 3.42 13.96
CA ARG A 153 -7.19 4.03 13.29
C ARG A 153 -7.23 5.52 13.59
N VAL A 154 -7.43 6.34 12.56
CA VAL A 154 -7.49 7.79 12.67
C VAL A 154 -8.84 8.29 12.18
N GLU A 155 -9.53 9.02 13.04
CA GLU A 155 -10.83 9.62 12.80
C GLU A 155 -10.71 11.14 12.95
N THR A 156 -11.39 11.89 12.08
CA THR A 156 -11.61 13.33 12.28
C THR A 156 -12.84 13.50 13.15
N ASP A 157 -12.77 14.32 14.19
CA ASP A 157 -13.97 14.64 15.00
C ASP A 157 -15.06 15.19 14.07
N ALA A 158 -16.18 14.48 14.03
CA ALA A 158 -17.28 14.77 13.13
C ALA A 158 -18.10 15.94 13.71
N THR A 159 -17.86 17.16 13.21
CA THR A 159 -18.90 18.19 13.27
C THR A 159 -20.10 17.74 12.43
N ALA A 160 -21.32 18.08 12.85
CA ALA A 160 -22.60 17.61 12.28
C ALA A 160 -22.75 17.80 10.75
N LEU A 161 -21.93 18.65 10.15
CA LEU A 161 -21.73 18.75 8.70
C LEU A 161 -20.35 18.15 8.38
N ARG A 162 -20.32 17.11 7.53
CA ARG A 162 -19.06 16.53 7.04
C ARG A 162 -18.26 17.65 6.37
N PRO A 163 -17.11 18.07 6.94
CA PRO A 163 -16.37 19.19 6.40
C PRO A 163 -15.81 18.83 5.01
N ASP A 164 -15.48 19.86 4.24
CA ASP A 164 -14.98 19.74 2.88
C ASP A 164 -13.81 18.75 2.77
N ARG A 165 -13.64 18.17 1.60
CA ARG A 165 -12.81 17.00 1.26
C ARG A 165 -11.35 17.11 1.74
N ALA A 166 -10.84 18.33 1.87
CA ALA A 166 -9.49 18.68 2.30
C ALA A 166 -9.43 19.50 3.61
N ALA A 167 -10.55 19.67 4.33
CA ALA A 167 -10.70 20.64 5.41
C ALA A 167 -9.75 20.42 6.60
N ARG A 168 -9.35 19.17 6.88
CA ARG A 168 -8.32 18.88 7.88
C ARG A 168 -7.39 17.77 7.37
N PRO A 169 -6.26 18.13 6.73
CA PRO A 169 -5.33 17.16 6.20
C PRO A 169 -4.57 16.46 7.33
N LEU A 170 -4.31 15.17 7.18
CA LEU A 170 -3.49 14.42 8.13
C LEU A 170 -2.07 15.03 8.18
N PRO A 171 -1.52 15.31 9.37
CA PRO A 171 -0.20 15.92 9.50
C PRO A 171 0.90 14.89 9.16
N LEU A 172 1.31 14.82 7.89
CA LEU A 172 2.36 13.88 7.44
C LEU A 172 3.70 14.08 8.14
N ALA A 173 3.96 15.28 8.66
CA ALA A 173 5.14 15.53 9.49
C ALA A 173 5.16 14.64 10.73
N VAL A 174 4.01 14.44 11.40
CA VAL A 174 3.90 13.54 12.56
C VAL A 174 4.22 12.10 12.17
N VAL A 175 3.78 11.66 10.98
CA VAL A 175 4.08 10.31 10.45
C VAL A 175 5.54 10.16 10.05
N ARG A 176 6.20 11.23 9.60
CA ARG A 176 7.65 11.20 9.35
C ARG A 176 8.42 11.13 10.68
N ASP A 177 8.03 11.96 11.64
CA ASP A 177 8.75 12.14 12.91
C ASP A 177 8.56 10.95 13.87
N ILE A 178 7.74 9.96 13.49
CA ILE A 178 7.54 8.70 14.24
C ILE A 178 8.39 7.54 13.67
N LEU A 179 9.03 7.73 12.51
CA LEU A 179 9.89 6.71 11.91
C LEU A 179 11.10 6.36 12.78
N GLU A 180 11.52 7.28 13.64
CA GLU A 180 12.59 7.06 14.61
C GLU A 180 12.28 7.80 15.90
N VAL A 181 12.00 7.06 16.98
CA VAL A 181 11.75 7.64 18.32
C VAL A 181 12.24 6.70 19.41
N ASP A 182 12.81 7.23 20.50
CA ASP A 182 13.30 6.47 21.66
C ASP A 182 14.28 5.33 21.28
N GLY A 183 15.13 5.58 20.28
CA GLY A 183 16.06 4.60 19.71
C GLY A 183 15.41 3.51 18.85
N ILE A 184 14.08 3.55 18.68
CA ILE A 184 13.32 2.61 17.86
C ILE A 184 13.25 3.17 16.44
N ARG A 185 13.80 2.43 15.49
CA ARG A 185 13.77 2.78 14.06
C ARG A 185 12.80 1.86 13.33
N LEU A 186 11.74 2.43 12.77
CA LEU A 186 10.78 1.69 11.95
C LEU A 186 11.37 1.37 10.57
N GLU A 187 10.96 0.23 10.00
CA GLU A 187 11.16 -0.06 8.58
C GLU A 187 10.36 0.95 7.74
N SER A 188 9.11 1.19 8.15
CA SER A 188 8.20 2.10 7.45
C SER A 188 6.96 2.46 8.29
N ALA A 189 6.34 3.58 7.91
CA ALA A 189 4.99 3.97 8.33
C ALA A 189 4.11 4.11 7.09
N GLN A 190 2.96 3.44 7.07
CA GLN A 190 2.06 3.41 5.92
C GLN A 190 0.71 4.00 6.26
N LEU A 191 0.34 5.07 5.59
CA LEU A 191 -1.00 5.62 5.59
C LEU A 191 -1.87 4.84 4.59
N VAL A 192 -2.99 4.29 5.04
CA VAL A 192 -3.98 3.61 4.19
C VAL A 192 -5.32 4.29 4.37
N GLN A 193 -5.94 4.67 3.25
CA GLN A 193 -7.29 5.19 3.21
C GLN A 193 -8.17 4.27 2.37
N HIS A 194 -9.25 3.78 2.97
CA HIS A 194 -10.27 3.00 2.28
C HIS A 194 -11.54 3.83 2.16
N THR A 195 -12.03 3.95 0.93
CA THR A 195 -13.26 4.67 0.62
C THR A 195 -14.27 3.77 -0.07
N ARG A 196 -15.55 4.02 0.20
CA ARG A 196 -16.68 3.49 -0.56
C ARG A 196 -17.54 4.65 -1.00
N THR A 197 -17.90 4.70 -2.28
CA THR A 197 -18.67 5.83 -2.80
C THR A 197 -20.15 5.78 -2.43
N ALA A 198 -20.75 6.97 -2.35
CA ALA A 198 -22.19 7.17 -2.39
C ALA A 198 -22.54 7.89 -3.71
N PRO A 199 -23.67 7.59 -4.36
CA PRO A 199 -24.51 6.41 -4.12
C PRO A 199 -23.73 5.13 -4.44
N ALA A 200 -24.19 3.99 -3.92
CA ALA A 200 -23.51 2.72 -4.17
C ALA A 200 -23.57 2.39 -5.68
N PRO A 201 -22.45 2.00 -6.33
CA PRO A 201 -22.39 1.87 -7.80
C PRO A 201 -23.38 0.88 -8.42
N HIS A 202 -23.88 -0.07 -7.63
CA HIS A 202 -24.84 -1.10 -8.05
C HIS A 202 -26.28 -0.61 -8.10
N LEU A 203 -26.56 0.61 -7.64
CA LEU A 203 -27.90 1.18 -7.75
C LEU A 203 -28.21 1.51 -9.22
N PRO A 204 -29.41 1.16 -9.73
CA PRO A 204 -29.81 1.55 -11.07
C PRO A 204 -29.67 3.06 -11.28
N SER A 205 -29.10 3.47 -12.42
CA SER A 205 -28.86 4.88 -12.76
C SER A 205 -30.14 5.73 -12.75
N GLY A 206 -31.29 5.10 -13.04
CA GLY A 206 -32.61 5.72 -12.99
C GLY A 206 -33.24 5.82 -11.60
N SER A 207 -32.63 5.22 -10.56
CA SER A 207 -33.22 5.20 -9.22
C SER A 207 -33.30 6.59 -8.59
N MET A 208 -34.34 6.83 -7.79
CA MET A 208 -34.52 8.06 -7.03
C MET A 208 -33.32 8.34 -6.10
N VAL A 209 -32.73 7.29 -5.52
CA VAL A 209 -31.53 7.40 -4.69
C VAL A 209 -30.34 7.93 -5.51
N ALA A 210 -30.08 7.36 -6.69
CA ALA A 210 -28.99 7.82 -7.54
C ALA A 210 -29.17 9.28 -7.98
N ARG A 211 -30.39 9.67 -8.39
CA ARG A 211 -30.72 11.04 -8.80
C ARG A 211 -30.58 12.05 -7.65
N ASN A 212 -31.03 11.69 -6.45
CA ASN A 212 -30.98 12.59 -5.29
C ASN A 212 -29.56 12.76 -4.73
N TYR A 213 -28.72 11.72 -4.80
CA TYR A 213 -27.34 11.79 -4.32
C TYR A 213 -26.37 12.38 -5.35
N ALA A 214 -26.68 12.36 -6.65
CA ALA A 214 -25.77 12.85 -7.69
C ALA A 214 -25.35 14.33 -7.52
N PRO A 215 -26.26 15.30 -7.21
CA PRO A 215 -25.85 16.68 -6.96
C PRO A 215 -24.94 16.83 -5.73
N LEU A 216 -25.20 16.07 -4.66
CA LEU A 216 -24.37 16.09 -3.45
C LEU A 216 -22.98 15.51 -3.74
N GLN A 217 -22.91 14.43 -4.53
CA GLN A 217 -21.66 13.81 -4.94
C GLN A 217 -20.88 14.72 -5.89
N ALA A 218 -21.54 15.43 -6.80
CA ALA A 218 -20.89 16.41 -7.68
C ALA A 218 -20.33 17.60 -6.90
N ARG A 219 -21.03 18.06 -5.86
CA ARG A 219 -20.61 19.20 -5.02
C ARG A 219 -19.52 18.87 -4.01
N THR A 220 -19.63 17.73 -3.33
CA THR A 220 -18.75 17.39 -2.19
C THR A 220 -17.72 16.33 -2.56
N GLY A 221 -18.09 15.42 -3.47
CA GLY A 221 -17.28 14.26 -3.82
C GLY A 221 -16.90 13.38 -2.61
N THR A 222 -17.60 13.56 -1.48
CA THR A 222 -17.25 12.90 -0.23
C THR A 222 -17.76 11.46 -0.29
N PRO A 223 -16.88 10.46 -0.10
CA PRO A 223 -17.30 9.07 -0.12
C PRO A 223 -18.32 8.78 1.01
N ALA A 224 -19.17 7.76 0.82
CA ALA A 224 -20.11 7.29 1.82
C ALA A 224 -19.38 6.93 3.13
N VAL A 225 -18.28 6.18 2.96
CA VAL A 225 -17.40 5.69 4.02
C VAL A 225 -15.97 6.12 3.68
N ARG A 226 -15.26 6.65 4.68
CA ARG A 226 -13.82 6.97 4.62
C ARG A 226 -13.16 6.50 5.90
N LEU A 227 -12.41 5.41 5.81
CA LEU A 227 -11.62 4.87 6.91
C LEU A 227 -10.16 5.20 6.66
N THR A 228 -9.45 5.63 7.71
CA THR A 228 -8.03 5.97 7.63
C THR A 228 -7.27 5.20 8.70
N TRP A 229 -6.21 4.52 8.29
CA TRP A 229 -5.32 3.75 9.15
C TRP A 229 -3.88 4.17 8.93
N ILE A 230 -3.06 4.10 9.97
CA ILE A 230 -1.61 4.23 9.89
C ILE A 230 -1.01 2.93 10.44
N ALA A 231 -0.34 2.18 9.58
CA ALA A 231 0.34 0.95 9.91
C ALA A 231 1.83 1.23 10.16
N LEU A 232 2.35 0.82 11.31
CA LEU A 232 3.72 1.08 11.76
C LEU A 232 4.49 -0.25 11.75
N LYS A 233 5.40 -0.41 10.80
CA LYS A 233 6.15 -1.66 10.61
C LYS A 233 7.54 -1.56 11.22
N LEU A 234 7.80 -2.49 12.12
CA LEU A 234 9.06 -2.67 12.80
C LEU A 234 9.72 -3.95 12.30
N ASP A 235 10.94 -3.80 11.78
CA ASP A 235 11.88 -4.91 11.65
C ASP A 235 12.81 -4.86 12.87
N PRO A 236 12.80 -5.89 13.75
CA PRO A 236 13.64 -5.92 14.94
C PRO A 236 15.15 -5.79 14.64
N GLU A 237 15.60 -6.19 13.45
CA GLU A 237 17.01 -6.11 13.04
C GLU A 237 17.46 -4.66 12.79
N LEU A 238 16.53 -3.72 12.57
CA LEU A 238 16.86 -2.30 12.36
C LEU A 238 17.13 -1.54 13.67
N CYS A 239 16.74 -2.07 14.81
CA CYS A 239 16.96 -1.45 16.13
C CYS A 239 17.22 -2.50 17.23
N PRO A 240 18.28 -3.32 17.11
CA PRO A 240 18.53 -4.44 18.02
C PRO A 240 18.78 -3.97 19.46
N GLU A 241 19.44 -2.83 19.65
CA GLU A 241 19.69 -2.23 20.97
C GLU A 241 18.38 -1.84 21.68
N ALA A 242 17.44 -1.23 20.95
CA ALA A 242 16.15 -0.83 21.49
C ALA A 242 15.27 -2.03 21.86
N VAL A 243 15.34 -3.10 21.06
CA VAL A 243 14.66 -4.38 21.34
C VAL A 243 15.27 -5.04 22.57
N SER A 244 16.60 -5.11 22.65
CA SER A 244 17.33 -5.71 23.78
C SER A 244 17.07 -4.96 25.10
N ALA A 245 17.09 -3.62 25.08
CA ALA A 245 16.76 -2.78 26.23
C ALA A 245 15.31 -2.99 26.73
N ARG A 246 14.43 -3.54 25.89
CA ARG A 246 13.05 -3.88 26.21
C ARG A 246 12.89 -5.40 26.34
N GLY A 247 13.89 -6.09 26.90
CA GLY A 247 13.84 -7.51 27.24
C GLY A 247 14.07 -8.48 26.08
N GLY A 248 14.43 -7.98 24.89
CA GLY A 248 14.86 -8.81 23.76
C GLY A 248 13.76 -9.64 23.10
N GLY A 249 14.14 -10.35 22.04
CA GLY A 249 13.28 -11.27 21.30
C GLY A 249 11.97 -10.65 20.83
N LEU A 250 10.92 -11.49 20.76
CA LEU A 250 9.59 -11.07 20.32
C LEU A 250 8.96 -10.05 21.28
N ALA A 251 9.07 -10.26 22.59
CA ALA A 251 8.47 -9.38 23.59
C ALA A 251 9.06 -7.95 23.55
N GLY A 252 10.38 -7.85 23.30
CA GLY A 252 11.04 -6.55 23.10
C GLY A 252 10.59 -5.85 21.82
N ALA A 253 10.44 -6.60 20.72
CA ALA A 253 9.91 -6.06 19.47
C ALA A 253 8.45 -5.59 19.62
N GLN A 254 7.61 -6.36 20.31
CA GLN A 254 6.23 -5.98 20.63
C GLN A 254 6.19 -4.70 21.48
N ARG A 255 7.01 -4.61 22.54
CA ARG A 255 7.11 -3.38 23.35
C ARG A 255 7.59 -2.18 22.54
N CYS A 256 8.53 -2.35 21.61
CA CYS A 256 8.97 -1.30 20.71
C CYS A 256 7.81 -0.80 19.84
N VAL A 257 7.11 -1.67 19.12
CA VAL A 257 6.05 -1.24 18.21
C VAL A 257 4.86 -0.61 18.95
N VAL A 258 4.49 -1.13 20.13
CA VAL A 258 3.45 -0.52 20.99
C VAL A 258 3.86 0.88 21.44
N ARG A 259 5.11 1.05 21.88
CA ARG A 259 5.62 2.35 22.31
C ARG A 259 5.50 3.40 21.19
N VAL A 260 5.86 3.04 19.98
CA VAL A 260 5.78 3.92 18.81
C VAL A 260 4.32 4.19 18.41
N ALA A 261 3.44 3.19 18.48
CA ALA A 261 2.01 3.34 18.22
C ALA A 261 1.32 4.29 19.22
N ASP A 262 1.62 4.15 20.52
CA ASP A 262 1.10 5.02 21.57
C ASP A 262 1.56 6.47 21.39
N GLN A 263 2.83 6.67 21.03
CA GLN A 263 3.35 8.00 20.72
C GLN A 263 2.68 8.62 19.49
N LEU A 264 2.45 7.84 18.42
CA LEU A 264 1.72 8.32 17.25
C LEU A 264 0.31 8.75 17.65
N ALA A 265 -0.39 7.89 18.38
CA ALA A 265 -1.76 8.16 18.82
C ALA A 265 -1.81 9.44 19.67
N GLY A 266 -0.90 9.59 20.65
CA GLY A 266 -0.79 10.81 21.46
C GLY A 266 -0.53 12.08 20.64
N ARG A 267 0.41 12.03 19.67
CA ARG A 267 0.72 13.17 18.79
C ARG A 267 -0.46 13.54 17.87
N LEU A 268 -1.19 12.55 17.35
CA LEU A 268 -2.39 12.77 16.54
C LEU A 268 -3.55 13.34 17.36
N THR A 269 -3.75 12.84 18.59
CA THR A 269 -4.72 13.40 19.54
C THR A 269 -4.39 14.84 19.89
N GLY A 270 -3.11 15.17 20.14
CA GLY A 270 -2.66 16.55 20.33
C GLY A 270 -2.88 17.45 19.10
N ALA A 271 -2.93 16.87 17.89
CA ALA A 271 -3.28 17.56 16.66
C ALA A 271 -4.80 17.61 16.38
N GLY A 272 -5.64 17.16 17.32
CA GLY A 272 -7.10 17.18 17.24
C GLY A 272 -7.69 16.13 16.30
N PHE A 273 -7.08 14.94 16.23
CA PHE A 273 -7.66 13.74 15.63
C PHE A 273 -7.96 12.71 16.71
N LYS A 274 -9.01 11.91 16.55
CA LYS A 274 -9.20 10.74 17.39
C LYS A 274 -8.35 9.59 16.83
N ALA A 275 -7.34 9.18 17.58
CA ALA A 275 -6.42 8.11 17.20
C ALA A 275 -6.53 6.94 18.18
N THR A 276 -6.74 5.73 17.65
CA THR A 276 -6.90 4.51 18.48
C THR A 276 -6.02 3.40 17.93
N VAL A 277 -5.12 2.87 18.77
CA VAL A 277 -4.33 1.67 18.46
C VAL A 277 -5.27 0.46 18.47
N LEU A 278 -5.28 -0.33 17.40
CA LEU A 278 -6.25 -1.41 17.22
C LEU A 278 -5.95 -2.62 18.12
N THR A 279 -7.01 -3.26 18.64
CA THR A 279 -6.90 -4.63 19.20
C THR A 279 -6.72 -5.66 18.07
N GLU A 280 -6.44 -6.92 18.40
CA GLU A 280 -6.36 -8.00 17.41
C GLU A 280 -7.66 -8.16 16.60
N GLN A 281 -8.81 -8.15 17.27
CA GLN A 281 -10.11 -8.25 16.61
C GLN A 281 -10.39 -7.06 15.68
N GLU A 282 -10.07 -5.84 16.13
CA GLU A 282 -10.21 -4.64 15.30
C GLU A 282 -9.24 -4.63 14.13
N LEU A 283 -8.02 -5.14 14.32
CA LEU A 283 -7.02 -5.29 13.27
C LEU A 283 -7.51 -6.27 12.20
N THR A 284 -7.99 -7.45 12.59
CA THR A 284 -8.58 -8.44 11.67
C THR A 284 -9.77 -7.84 10.90
N SER A 285 -10.64 -7.09 11.58
CA SER A 285 -11.75 -6.38 10.94
C SER A 285 -11.29 -5.30 9.96
N ALA A 286 -10.26 -4.52 10.32
CA ALA A 286 -9.67 -3.50 9.45
C ALA A 286 -9.02 -4.12 8.21
N LEU A 287 -8.31 -5.23 8.37
CA LEU A 287 -7.70 -6.00 7.30
C LEU A 287 -8.75 -6.59 6.34
N ALA A 288 -9.81 -7.22 6.88
CA ALA A 288 -10.93 -7.74 6.10
C ALA A 288 -11.70 -6.63 5.35
N THR A 289 -11.91 -5.48 6.00
CA THR A 289 -12.54 -4.32 5.39
C THR A 289 -11.69 -3.75 4.26
N SER A 290 -10.39 -3.60 4.50
CA SER A 290 -9.43 -3.06 3.55
C SER A 290 -9.27 -3.99 2.34
N SER A 291 -9.18 -5.31 2.53
CA SER A 291 -9.14 -6.32 1.47
C SER A 291 -10.46 -6.47 0.71
N CYS A 292 -11.50 -5.78 1.15
CA CYS A 292 -12.87 -5.92 0.67
C CYS A 292 -13.35 -7.36 0.68
N ALA A 293 -13.00 -8.17 1.69
CA ALA A 293 -13.63 -9.48 1.86
C ALA A 293 -15.16 -9.33 1.99
N ASP A 294 -15.92 -10.27 1.43
CA ASP A 294 -17.38 -10.24 1.52
C ASP A 294 -17.85 -10.59 2.94
N PRO A 295 -18.55 -9.69 3.67
CA PRO A 295 -19.05 -9.99 5.00
C PRO A 295 -19.94 -11.23 5.05
N MET A 296 -20.71 -11.52 3.98
CA MET A 296 -21.53 -12.73 3.94
C MET A 296 -20.66 -13.98 3.78
N ALA A 297 -19.59 -13.91 2.98
CA ALA A 297 -18.59 -14.98 2.88
C ALA A 297 -17.84 -15.23 4.19
N ILE A 298 -17.46 -14.17 4.90
CA ILE A 298 -16.86 -14.27 6.25
C ILE A 298 -17.83 -14.98 7.20
N ALA A 299 -19.08 -14.55 7.24
CA ALA A 299 -20.10 -15.14 8.12
C ALA A 299 -20.40 -16.61 7.77
N ARG A 300 -20.40 -16.97 6.48
CA ARG A 300 -20.56 -18.35 6.01
C ARG A 300 -19.36 -19.22 6.42
N ALA A 301 -18.14 -18.73 6.21
CA ALA A 301 -16.91 -19.42 6.59
C ALA A 301 -16.80 -19.64 8.11
N GLY A 302 -17.30 -18.70 8.93
CA GLY A 302 -17.37 -18.90 10.39
C GLY A 302 -18.36 -19.97 10.85
N ARG A 303 -19.32 -20.38 9.99
CA ARG A 303 -20.33 -21.41 10.31
C ARG A 303 -20.00 -22.80 9.76
N SER A 304 -19.17 -22.90 8.73
CA SER A 304 -18.77 -24.17 8.14
C SER A 304 -17.25 -24.25 8.07
N ALA A 305 -16.67 -25.21 8.81
CA ALA A 305 -15.29 -25.61 8.63
C ALA A 305 -15.13 -26.20 7.23
N GLY A 306 -14.49 -25.46 6.31
CA GLY A 306 -14.18 -25.95 4.96
C GLY A 306 -14.84 -25.20 3.81
N THR A 307 -14.96 -23.88 3.87
CA THR A 307 -15.16 -23.13 2.62
C THR A 307 -13.91 -23.29 1.76
N GLY A 308 -14.08 -23.74 0.51
CA GLY A 308 -13.00 -23.78 -0.47
C GLY A 308 -12.34 -22.41 -0.64
N ARG A 309 -11.22 -22.41 -1.35
CA ARG A 309 -10.37 -21.24 -1.54
C ARG A 309 -11.17 -19.99 -1.96
N ARG A 310 -10.96 -18.88 -1.25
CA ARG A 310 -11.70 -17.62 -1.43
C ARG A 310 -11.03 -16.65 -2.38
N THR A 311 -9.75 -16.86 -2.70
CA THR A 311 -8.94 -15.94 -3.50
C THR A 311 -8.41 -16.55 -4.78
N GLU A 312 -8.24 -15.71 -5.80
CA GLU A 312 -7.65 -16.11 -7.08
C GLU A 312 -6.84 -14.97 -7.70
N GLU A 313 -5.56 -15.22 -8.01
CA GLU A 313 -4.72 -14.25 -8.71
C GLU A 313 -4.72 -14.52 -10.21
N THR A 314 -5.06 -13.50 -11.02
CA THR A 314 -4.89 -13.48 -12.47
C THR A 314 -3.72 -12.57 -12.88
N PRO A 315 -3.28 -12.59 -14.16
CA PRO A 315 -2.25 -11.66 -14.62
C PRO A 315 -2.61 -10.18 -14.45
N ARG A 316 -3.88 -9.82 -14.29
CA ARG A 316 -4.32 -8.42 -14.25
C ARG A 316 -5.19 -8.08 -13.04
N THR A 317 -5.80 -9.08 -12.43
CA THR A 317 -6.74 -8.92 -11.32
C THR A 317 -6.42 -9.88 -10.19
N TRP A 318 -6.85 -9.52 -8.99
CA TRP A 318 -6.98 -10.47 -7.88
C TRP A 318 -8.44 -10.51 -7.48
N ARG A 319 -8.99 -11.71 -7.31
CA ARG A 319 -10.37 -11.91 -6.88
C ARG A 319 -10.38 -12.37 -5.42
N CYS A 320 -11.29 -11.81 -4.64
CA CYS A 320 -11.61 -12.26 -3.29
C CYS A 320 -13.11 -12.40 -3.19
N ASP A 321 -13.61 -13.59 -2.90
CA ASP A 321 -15.03 -13.90 -2.94
C ASP A 321 -15.65 -13.50 -4.30
N ASP A 322 -16.64 -12.60 -4.27
CA ASP A 322 -17.36 -12.04 -5.42
C ASP A 322 -16.82 -10.67 -5.86
N ARG A 323 -15.56 -10.34 -5.54
CA ARG A 323 -15.00 -9.00 -5.80
C ARG A 323 -13.70 -9.08 -6.57
N TRP A 324 -13.59 -8.23 -7.59
CA TRP A 324 -12.44 -8.13 -8.45
C TRP A 324 -11.63 -6.90 -8.10
N HIS A 325 -10.32 -7.07 -7.99
CA HIS A 325 -9.39 -6.03 -7.59
C HIS A 325 -8.37 -5.80 -8.68
N THR A 326 -7.92 -4.55 -8.81
CA THR A 326 -6.72 -4.21 -9.56
C THR A 326 -5.91 -3.19 -8.80
N THR A 327 -4.61 -3.44 -8.66
CA THR A 327 -3.68 -2.54 -7.99
C THR A 327 -2.75 -1.83 -8.98
N TYR A 328 -2.51 -0.55 -8.70
CA TYR A 328 -1.59 0.33 -9.40
C TYR A 328 -0.50 0.83 -8.45
N TRP A 329 0.71 0.93 -8.98
CA TRP A 329 1.79 1.71 -8.41
C TRP A 329 1.69 3.16 -8.92
N ILE A 330 1.96 4.16 -8.08
CA ILE A 330 2.12 5.58 -8.46
C ILE A 330 3.56 5.84 -8.94
N ASN A 331 3.78 5.77 -10.25
CA ASN A 331 5.13 5.78 -10.85
C ASN A 331 5.67 7.21 -10.95
N ARG A 332 4.77 8.16 -11.19
CA ARG A 332 5.08 9.60 -11.16
C ARG A 332 4.08 10.28 -10.27
N TRP A 333 4.59 10.97 -9.24
CA TRP A 333 3.81 11.84 -8.37
C TRP A 333 3.57 13.19 -9.05
N PRO A 334 2.40 13.83 -8.82
CA PRO A 334 2.21 15.21 -9.18
C PRO A 334 3.13 16.12 -8.34
N ARG A 335 3.26 17.40 -8.72
CA ARG A 335 3.87 18.39 -7.82
C ARG A 335 3.00 18.47 -6.56
N LEU A 336 3.60 18.33 -5.38
CA LEU A 336 2.90 18.37 -4.10
C LEU A 336 3.18 19.71 -3.41
N GLY A 337 2.13 20.52 -3.23
CA GLY A 337 2.21 21.83 -2.56
C GLY A 337 2.87 22.94 -3.41
N GLY A 338 2.72 24.19 -2.98
CA GLY A 338 3.14 25.40 -3.71
C GLY A 338 2.06 25.96 -4.66
N PRO A 339 2.27 27.16 -5.24
CA PRO A 339 1.31 27.80 -6.15
C PRO A 339 1.02 26.92 -7.37
N GLY A 340 -0.25 26.60 -7.62
CA GLY A 340 -0.70 25.80 -8.78
C GLY A 340 -0.47 24.29 -8.67
N ALA A 341 0.03 23.77 -7.55
CA ALA A 341 0.23 22.34 -7.33
C ALA A 341 -0.94 21.72 -6.54
N ALA A 342 -1.33 20.50 -6.90
CA ALA A 342 -2.33 19.76 -6.13
C ALA A 342 -1.77 19.43 -4.74
N ALA A 343 -2.51 19.77 -3.69
CA ALA A 343 -2.19 19.31 -2.35
C ALA A 343 -2.34 17.78 -2.29
N LEU A 344 -1.48 17.07 -1.56
CA LEU A 344 -1.60 15.61 -1.42
C LEU A 344 -3.03 15.17 -1.00
N PRO A 345 -3.70 15.81 -0.02
CA PRO A 345 -5.08 15.48 0.33
C PRO A 345 -6.05 15.57 -0.84
N GLN A 346 -5.90 16.60 -1.69
CA GLN A 346 -6.72 16.76 -2.89
C GLN A 346 -6.45 15.67 -3.92
N PHE A 347 -5.17 15.32 -4.13
CA PHE A 347 -4.79 14.21 -4.99
C PHE A 347 -5.39 12.88 -4.51
N VAL A 348 -5.25 12.56 -3.23
CA VAL A 348 -5.84 11.35 -2.62
C VAL A 348 -7.35 11.37 -2.76
N ALA A 349 -7.99 12.50 -2.50
CA ALA A 349 -9.43 12.63 -2.59
C ALA A 349 -9.96 12.45 -4.02
N LEU A 350 -9.23 12.93 -5.03
CA LEU A 350 -9.59 12.70 -6.44
C LEU A 350 -9.56 11.20 -6.75
N LEU A 351 -8.46 10.52 -6.42
CA LEU A 351 -8.30 9.09 -6.69
C LEU A 351 -9.29 8.20 -5.92
N THR A 352 -9.70 8.60 -4.72
CA THR A 352 -10.58 7.81 -3.85
C THR A 352 -12.07 8.10 -4.02
N SER A 353 -12.42 8.89 -5.04
CA SER A 353 -13.80 9.32 -5.31
C SER A 353 -14.45 8.70 -6.53
N LEU A 354 -13.74 7.80 -7.16
CA LEU A 354 -14.20 7.05 -8.32
C LEU A 354 -15.40 6.17 -7.93
N PRO A 355 -16.40 5.99 -8.81
CA PRO A 355 -17.61 5.21 -8.55
C PRO A 355 -17.31 3.71 -8.55
N ALA A 356 -16.49 3.26 -7.61
CA ALA A 356 -16.04 1.90 -7.41
C ALA A 356 -16.69 1.33 -6.15
N LEU A 357 -16.82 0.00 -6.06
CA LEU A 357 -17.23 -0.66 -4.83
C LEU A 357 -16.39 -0.20 -3.63
N ALA A 358 -15.08 -0.13 -3.85
CA ALA A 358 -14.14 0.48 -2.93
C ALA A 358 -12.89 0.97 -3.65
N THR A 359 -12.26 2.00 -3.08
CA THR A 359 -10.90 2.42 -3.46
C THR A 359 -10.02 2.44 -2.21
N ASN A 360 -8.85 1.82 -2.32
CA ASN A 360 -7.81 1.84 -1.31
C ASN A 360 -6.63 2.65 -1.83
N PHE A 361 -6.35 3.79 -1.19
CA PHE A 361 -5.11 4.53 -1.39
C PHE A 361 -4.14 4.18 -0.27
N SER A 362 -2.88 3.92 -0.62
CA SER A 362 -1.82 3.69 0.35
C SER A 362 -0.60 4.56 0.03
N LEU A 363 0.01 5.11 1.08
CA LEU A 363 1.25 5.87 1.03
C LEU A 363 2.17 5.34 2.12
N THR A 364 3.24 4.67 1.73
CA THR A 364 4.31 4.22 2.61
C THR A 364 5.42 5.27 2.65
N VAL A 365 5.80 5.66 3.85
CA VAL A 365 6.95 6.52 4.16
C VAL A 365 8.00 5.65 4.83
N ALA A 366 9.23 5.67 4.33
CA ALA A 366 10.34 4.92 4.91
C ALA A 366 11.59 5.82 5.04
N PRO A 367 12.48 5.57 6.01
CA PRO A 367 13.74 6.31 6.12
C PRO A 367 14.58 6.20 4.83
N ALA A 368 15.17 7.31 4.37
CA ALA A 368 16.05 7.34 3.20
C ALA A 368 17.28 8.25 3.43
N GLY A 369 18.44 7.64 3.70
CA GLY A 369 19.65 8.38 4.05
C GLY A 369 19.56 9.02 5.44
N ARG A 370 20.39 10.03 5.72
CA ARG A 370 20.48 10.65 7.06
C ARG A 370 19.28 11.55 7.43
N GLN A 371 18.59 12.14 6.45
CA GLN A 371 17.46 13.07 6.70
C GLN A 371 16.33 13.00 5.65
N GLY A 372 16.41 12.08 4.69
CA GLY A 372 15.39 11.93 3.66
C GLY A 372 14.33 10.90 4.02
N VAL A 373 13.21 10.96 3.32
CA VAL A 373 12.20 9.89 3.32
C VAL A 373 11.97 9.39 1.89
N ALA A 374 11.78 8.08 1.76
CA ALA A 374 11.25 7.48 0.56
C ALA A 374 9.72 7.43 0.65
N LEU A 375 9.05 7.78 -0.45
CA LEU A 375 7.60 7.71 -0.58
C LEU A 375 7.24 6.68 -1.65
N THR A 376 6.44 5.69 -1.27
CA THR A 376 5.89 4.69 -2.18
C THR A 376 4.37 4.74 -2.09
N GLY A 377 3.67 4.75 -3.23
CA GLY A 377 2.22 4.89 -3.25
C GLY A 377 1.56 3.85 -4.13
N HIS A 378 0.44 3.30 -3.64
CA HIS A 378 -0.40 2.38 -4.40
C HIS A 378 -1.86 2.81 -4.35
N VAL A 379 -2.57 2.49 -5.43
CA VAL A 379 -4.02 2.65 -5.52
C VAL A 379 -4.60 1.31 -5.93
N ARG A 380 -5.51 0.77 -5.13
CA ARG A 380 -6.29 -0.42 -5.48
C ARG A 380 -7.75 -0.03 -5.65
N VAL A 381 -8.33 -0.45 -6.76
CA VAL A 381 -9.77 -0.30 -7.03
C VAL A 381 -10.42 -1.67 -7.01
N THR A 382 -11.64 -1.72 -6.51
CA THR A 382 -12.46 -2.93 -6.41
C THR A 382 -13.78 -2.73 -7.15
N GLY A 383 -14.17 -3.70 -7.96
CA GLY A 383 -15.49 -3.80 -8.59
C GLY A 383 -16.17 -5.12 -8.24
N ARG A 384 -17.50 -5.19 -8.39
CA ARG A 384 -18.29 -6.42 -8.20
C ARG A 384 -18.28 -7.31 -9.43
N THR A 385 -17.99 -6.76 -10.61
CA THR A 385 -17.81 -7.52 -11.85
C THR A 385 -16.55 -7.04 -12.57
N GLU A 386 -16.12 -7.81 -13.57
CA GLU A 386 -14.98 -7.43 -14.40
C GLU A 386 -15.27 -6.17 -15.23
N GLU A 387 -16.50 -5.98 -15.69
CA GLU A 387 -16.94 -4.80 -16.46
C GLU A 387 -16.93 -3.53 -15.59
N GLU A 388 -17.44 -3.62 -14.36
CA GLU A 388 -17.40 -2.50 -13.40
C GLU A 388 -15.94 -2.11 -13.12
N LEU A 389 -15.08 -3.10 -12.85
CA LEU A 389 -13.67 -2.87 -12.59
C LEU A 389 -12.96 -2.24 -13.79
N GLU A 390 -13.28 -2.67 -15.01
CA GLU A 390 -12.75 -2.12 -16.25
C GLU A 390 -13.17 -0.65 -16.45
N ALA A 391 -14.43 -0.31 -16.18
CA ALA A 391 -14.93 1.06 -16.25
C ALA A 391 -14.22 1.96 -15.22
N VAL A 392 -14.14 1.52 -13.97
CA VAL A 392 -13.44 2.23 -12.88
C VAL A 392 -11.96 2.40 -13.19
N ARG A 393 -11.30 1.39 -13.77
CA ARG A 393 -9.90 1.51 -14.22
C ARG A 393 -9.71 2.67 -15.19
N ARG A 394 -10.53 2.73 -16.24
CA ARG A 394 -10.41 3.78 -17.25
C ARG A 394 -10.59 5.17 -16.62
N GLU A 395 -11.53 5.28 -15.69
CA GLU A 395 -11.75 6.51 -14.92
C GLU A 395 -10.56 6.89 -14.04
N LEU A 396 -10.00 5.92 -13.30
CA LEU A 396 -8.82 6.09 -12.46
C LEU A 396 -7.63 6.60 -13.27
N GLU A 397 -7.33 5.93 -14.38
CA GLU A 397 -6.19 6.29 -15.22
C GLU A 397 -6.37 7.66 -15.87
N ARG A 398 -7.58 8.02 -16.30
CA ARG A 398 -7.88 9.35 -16.86
C ARG A 398 -7.74 10.43 -15.80
N THR A 399 -8.31 10.21 -14.62
CA THR A 399 -8.26 11.14 -13.48
C THR A 399 -6.81 11.38 -13.05
N ALA A 400 -6.02 10.32 -12.89
CA ALA A 400 -4.61 10.43 -12.52
C ALA A 400 -3.79 11.20 -13.57
N ARG A 401 -4.00 10.91 -14.86
CA ARG A 401 -3.34 11.64 -15.95
C ARG A 401 -3.71 13.12 -15.96
N GLY A 402 -4.97 13.45 -15.68
CA GLY A 402 -5.46 14.83 -15.62
C GLY A 402 -4.76 15.72 -14.59
N VAL A 403 -4.22 15.11 -13.52
CA VAL A 403 -3.45 15.82 -12.48
C VAL A 403 -1.93 15.61 -12.58
N GLY A 404 -1.45 15.08 -13.70
CA GLY A 404 -0.02 14.86 -13.95
C GLY A 404 0.58 13.66 -13.20
N ALA A 405 -0.24 12.82 -12.57
CA ALA A 405 0.21 11.57 -11.99
C ALA A 405 0.26 10.45 -13.04
N ARG A 406 1.22 9.53 -12.91
CA ARG A 406 1.30 8.34 -13.77
C ARG A 406 1.12 7.09 -12.94
N LEU A 407 0.04 6.37 -13.20
CA LEU A 407 -0.22 5.06 -12.60
C LEU A 407 0.29 3.94 -13.52
N VAL A 408 0.80 2.88 -12.92
CA VAL A 408 1.22 1.66 -13.61
C VAL A 408 0.52 0.48 -12.95
N ARG A 409 -0.30 -0.24 -13.72
CA ARG A 409 -0.96 -1.45 -13.23
C ARG A 409 0.08 -2.53 -12.91
N LEU A 410 -0.08 -3.19 -11.77
CA LEU A 410 0.83 -4.25 -11.32
C LEU A 410 0.52 -5.59 -12.00
N ASP A 411 0.67 -5.62 -13.33
CA ASP A 411 0.44 -6.85 -14.11
C ASP A 411 1.35 -7.98 -13.61
N ARG A 412 0.72 -9.12 -13.30
CA ARG A 412 1.31 -10.33 -12.70
C ARG A 412 1.91 -10.11 -11.32
N GLU A 413 1.54 -9.02 -10.65
CA GLU A 413 1.99 -8.64 -9.31
C GLU A 413 0.78 -8.15 -8.49
N GLN A 414 -0.41 -8.75 -8.69
CA GLN A 414 -1.63 -8.30 -8.04
C GLN A 414 -1.68 -8.68 -6.56
N VAL A 415 -1.19 -9.86 -6.18
CA VAL A 415 -1.03 -10.23 -4.76
C VAL A 415 0.01 -9.34 -4.04
N PRO A 416 1.23 -9.13 -4.58
CA PRO A 416 2.15 -8.14 -4.03
C PRO A 416 1.53 -6.74 -3.91
N GLY A 417 0.79 -6.29 -4.94
CA GLY A 417 0.06 -5.03 -4.89
C GLY A 417 -1.03 -4.98 -3.82
N LEU A 418 -1.78 -6.07 -3.64
CA LEU A 418 -2.76 -6.21 -2.57
C LEU A 418 -2.10 -5.99 -1.20
N LEU A 419 -1.02 -6.73 -0.91
CA LEU A 419 -0.28 -6.62 0.36
C LEU A 419 0.29 -5.20 0.56
N ALA A 420 0.82 -4.59 -0.52
CA ALA A 420 1.34 -3.22 -0.49
C ALA A 420 0.29 -2.14 -0.23
N SER A 421 -1.00 -2.45 -0.39
CA SER A 421 -2.12 -1.51 -0.22
C SER A 421 -3.03 -1.82 0.98
N LEU A 422 -2.75 -2.90 1.70
CA LEU A 422 -3.33 -3.21 3.01
C LEU A 422 -2.56 -2.49 4.13
N PRO A 423 -3.16 -2.24 5.31
CA PRO A 423 -2.48 -1.63 6.45
C PRO A 423 -1.49 -2.61 7.11
N LEU A 424 -0.44 -2.98 6.38
CA LEU A 424 0.62 -3.91 6.80
C LEU A 424 1.98 -3.22 7.00
N GLY A 425 2.07 -1.92 6.70
CA GLY A 425 3.30 -1.14 6.71
C GLY A 425 3.96 -0.97 5.34
N GLY A 426 3.38 -1.53 4.29
CA GLY A 426 3.94 -1.55 2.93
C GLY A 426 4.55 -2.91 2.57
N ALA A 427 4.71 -3.14 1.27
CA ALA A 427 5.33 -4.36 0.75
C ALA A 427 6.86 -4.27 0.76
N ARG A 428 7.50 -5.44 0.84
CA ARG A 428 8.93 -5.63 0.56
C ARG A 428 9.16 -5.85 -0.94
#